data_AF-A0A6B1BED6-F1
#
_entry.id   AF-A0A6B1BED6-F1
#
_cell.length_a   1.000
_cell.length_b   1.000
_cell.length_c   1.000
_cell.angle_alpha   90.00
_cell.angle_beta   90.00
_cell.angle_gamma   90.00
#
_symmetry.space_group_name_H-M   'P 1'
#
loop_
_entity.id
_entity.type
_entity.pdbx_description
1 polymer ?
#
loop_
_entity_poly.entity_id
_entity_poly.type
_entity_poly.pdbx_seq_one_letter_code
_entity_poly.pdbx_strand_id
1 'polypeptide(L)'
;MHICLLLVCVGILALIPNVYAEDIPAFPGAEGYGAMTRGGRGGKVIIVTNLNDSGPGSLREACETEGPRIVVFAVSGTITLEKRLRISNPYITIAGQTAPGDGICIRRYPLSINTSEVIIRYIRVRLGDETGDDTDAISGRYYKNIILDHVSASWSIDETVSIYHCENVTIQWCLISESLYDAGHVKGTHGFGGIWGSNRSTYHHNLLAHHTSRNPRFASGCGYNDFRNNVVYNWGYNSAYGGEKQQAGNEKFNFTVVNMVANYYKPGPATRSGEVTYRIVNPTSNDSADGFGKWYVADNVVHGNSAVTANNWDGGVQPEDGSSHIPKLKLDRPFDAIPINQQTAEDAYHAVLENAGASLPKRDAVDTRIIDETRNGYATYEGGTYEKNNRVPDESKKCGIIDSQTDVGGWPELKSLPAPLDSDADGMPDEWEKRYGFDPHDAANTSKDKDNDGYTNIEEYLNGTNPTEFIDYTRPENNMNTL
;
A
#
# COMPACT_ATOMS: atom_id res chain seq x y z
N MET A 1 -23.08 70.89 22.03
CA MET A 1 -22.13 69.86 21.54
C MET A 1 -22.72 68.50 21.91
N HIS A 2 -23.48 67.88 21.00
CA HIS A 2 -24.09 66.57 21.22
C HIS A 2 -23.18 65.51 20.59
N ILE A 3 -22.68 64.58 21.40
CA ILE A 3 -21.85 63.46 20.94
C ILE A 3 -22.79 62.29 20.66
N CYS A 4 -22.97 61.98 19.37
CA CYS A 4 -23.55 60.73 18.90
C CYS A 4 -22.53 59.60 19.12
N LEU A 5 -22.89 58.60 19.92
CA LEU A 5 -22.16 57.35 20.01
C LEU A 5 -22.71 56.42 18.91
N LEU A 6 -21.91 56.18 17.86
CA LEU A 6 -22.17 55.13 16.87
C LEU A 6 -21.87 53.78 17.53
N LEU A 7 -22.89 52.93 17.71
CA LEU A 7 -22.69 51.50 17.95
C LEU A 7 -22.32 50.84 16.62
N VAL A 8 -21.07 50.40 16.50
CA VAL A 8 -20.63 49.49 15.43
C VAL A 8 -20.93 48.07 15.90
N CYS A 9 -21.96 47.44 15.33
CA CYS A 9 -22.18 46.01 15.45
C CYS A 9 -21.12 45.28 14.63
N VAL A 10 -20.03 44.86 15.27
CA VAL A 10 -19.11 43.87 14.71
C VAL A 10 -19.78 42.50 14.82
N GLY A 11 -20.31 42.02 13.70
CA GLY A 11 -20.74 40.63 13.57
C GLY A 11 -19.53 39.73 13.65
N ILE A 12 -19.30 39.11 14.80
CA ILE A 12 -18.35 38.00 14.95
C ILE A 12 -19.01 36.81 14.25
N LEU A 13 -18.62 36.52 13.01
CA LEU A 13 -18.81 35.18 12.43
C LEU A 13 -17.97 34.24 13.29
N ALA A 14 -18.61 33.52 14.19
CA ALA A 14 -18.00 32.36 14.83
C ALA A 14 -17.81 31.31 13.73
N LEU A 15 -16.59 31.18 13.21
CA LEU A 15 -16.13 29.96 12.55
C LEU A 15 -16.22 28.86 13.63
N ILE A 16 -17.33 28.13 13.65
CA ILE A 16 -17.42 26.87 14.38
C ILE A 16 -16.44 25.95 13.64
N PRO A 17 -15.32 25.52 14.25
CA PRO A 17 -14.53 24.47 13.66
C PRO A 17 -15.44 23.25 13.54
N ASN A 18 -15.64 22.72 12.33
CA ASN A 18 -16.23 21.40 12.17
C ASN A 18 -15.31 20.42 12.92
N VAL A 19 -15.79 19.93 14.06
CA VAL A 19 -15.10 18.89 14.84
C VAL A 19 -15.54 17.57 14.22
N TYR A 20 -14.76 17.06 13.27
CA TYR A 20 -14.93 15.69 12.79
C TYR A 20 -14.44 14.72 13.89
N ALA A 21 -15.08 13.57 14.01
CA ALA A 21 -14.68 12.56 14.97
C ALA A 21 -13.25 12.07 14.66
N GLU A 22 -12.33 12.21 15.62
CA GLU A 22 -10.98 11.63 15.53
C GLU A 22 -10.97 10.11 15.80
N ASP A 23 -12.12 9.54 16.16
CA ASP A 23 -12.29 8.15 16.62
C ASP A 23 -12.96 7.22 15.58
N ILE A 24 -13.02 7.61 14.30
CA ILE A 24 -13.52 6.74 13.22
C ILE A 24 -12.41 6.31 12.26
N PRO A 25 -12.55 5.16 11.58
CA PRO A 25 -11.59 4.71 10.57
C PRO A 25 -11.36 5.73 9.46
N ALA A 26 -10.23 5.61 8.76
CA ALA A 26 -9.81 6.43 7.63
C ALA A 26 -10.86 6.41 6.50
N PHE A 27 -11.48 5.26 6.32
CA PHE A 27 -12.61 4.96 5.45
C PHE A 27 -13.23 3.62 5.89
N PRO A 28 -14.49 3.32 5.54
CA PRO A 28 -15.08 2.00 5.77
C PRO A 28 -14.23 0.88 5.18
N GLY A 29 -13.77 -0.04 6.02
CA GLY A 29 -12.86 -1.13 5.66
C GLY A 29 -11.37 -0.83 5.85
N ALA A 30 -10.99 0.31 6.42
CA ALA A 30 -9.62 0.57 6.84
C ALA A 30 -9.30 -0.19 8.14
N GLU A 31 -8.28 -1.05 8.13
CA GLU A 31 -7.94 -1.89 9.28
C GLU A 31 -6.47 -1.73 9.72
N GLY A 32 -6.14 -2.28 10.89
CA GLY A 32 -4.78 -2.25 11.43
C GLY A 32 -4.32 -0.90 11.98
N TYR A 33 -3.02 -0.75 12.22
CA TYR A 33 -2.49 0.41 12.93
C TYR A 33 -2.57 1.75 12.17
N GLY A 34 -2.68 1.72 10.84
CA GLY A 34 -2.96 2.90 10.02
C GLY A 34 -4.46 3.21 9.89
N ALA A 35 -5.36 2.40 10.44
CA ALA A 35 -6.81 2.52 10.26
C ALA A 35 -7.36 3.88 10.69
N MET A 36 -6.75 4.56 11.66
CA MET A 36 -7.23 5.85 12.18
C MET A 36 -6.58 7.06 11.49
N THR A 37 -5.91 6.84 10.35
CA THR A 37 -5.30 7.94 9.59
C THR A 37 -6.38 8.90 9.12
N ARG A 38 -6.26 10.19 9.45
CA ARG A 38 -7.28 11.19 9.10
C ARG A 38 -7.28 11.52 7.60
N GLY A 39 -6.08 11.52 6.99
CA GLY A 39 -5.91 11.94 5.61
C GLY A 39 -6.48 13.34 5.35
N GLY A 40 -7.20 13.51 4.24
CA GLY A 40 -7.77 14.78 3.80
C GLY A 40 -9.07 15.22 4.45
N ARG A 41 -9.63 14.46 5.40
CA ARG A 41 -10.99 14.67 5.96
C ARG A 41 -11.25 16.11 6.41
N GLY A 42 -12.37 16.66 5.93
CA GLY A 42 -12.80 18.03 6.19
C GLY A 42 -11.97 19.10 5.46
N GLY A 43 -11.09 18.68 4.56
CA GLY A 43 -10.22 19.52 3.77
C GLY A 43 -10.84 20.01 2.47
N LYS A 44 -10.00 20.60 1.62
CA LYS A 44 -10.38 20.99 0.26
C LYS A 44 -10.45 19.78 -0.64
N VAL A 45 -11.41 19.74 -1.56
CA VAL A 45 -11.35 18.81 -2.68
C VAL A 45 -10.52 19.43 -3.81
N ILE A 46 -9.58 18.66 -4.35
CA ILE A 46 -8.73 19.04 -5.48
C ILE A 46 -8.95 18.03 -6.59
N ILE A 47 -9.50 18.51 -7.71
CA ILE A 47 -9.78 17.69 -8.88
C ILE A 47 -8.57 17.72 -9.82
N VAL A 48 -7.95 16.56 -10.05
CA VAL A 48 -6.95 16.39 -11.09
C VAL A 48 -7.65 16.33 -12.44
N THR A 49 -7.31 17.25 -13.34
CA THR A 49 -8.00 17.48 -14.62
C THR A 49 -7.10 17.25 -15.84
N ASN A 50 -5.82 16.94 -15.63
CA ASN A 50 -4.90 16.60 -16.71
C ASN A 50 -3.79 15.64 -16.26
N LEU A 51 -3.09 15.06 -17.23
CA LEU A 51 -2.02 14.08 -17.02
C LEU A 51 -0.62 14.70 -17.06
N ASN A 52 -0.50 16.02 -17.02
CA ASN A 52 0.79 16.69 -17.03
C ASN A 52 1.54 16.43 -15.71
N ASP A 53 2.87 16.43 -15.75
CA ASP A 53 3.69 16.28 -14.53
C ASP A 53 3.44 17.39 -13.50
N SER A 54 3.17 18.61 -13.96
CA SER A 54 3.07 19.80 -13.11
C SER A 54 2.17 20.87 -13.69
N GLY A 55 1.86 21.88 -12.87
CA GLY A 55 1.01 23.02 -13.22
C GLY A 55 -0.45 22.83 -12.80
N PRO A 56 -1.31 23.83 -13.09
CA PRO A 56 -2.71 23.81 -12.70
C PRO A 56 -3.44 22.53 -13.12
N GLY A 57 -4.16 21.92 -12.18
CA GLY A 57 -4.95 20.71 -12.39
C GLY A 57 -4.16 19.41 -12.45
N SER A 58 -2.85 19.43 -12.17
CA SER A 58 -2.00 18.23 -12.12
C SER A 58 -2.04 17.55 -10.74
N LEU A 59 -1.74 16.25 -10.71
CA LEU A 59 -1.56 15.52 -9.45
C LEU A 59 -0.43 16.12 -8.59
N ARG A 60 0.62 16.66 -9.21
CA ARG A 60 1.71 17.29 -8.47
C ARG A 60 1.25 18.54 -7.73
N GLU A 61 0.47 19.41 -8.37
CA GLU A 61 -0.11 20.58 -7.69
C GLU A 61 -0.95 20.15 -6.48
N ALA A 62 -1.76 19.10 -6.62
CA ALA A 62 -2.55 18.56 -5.52
C ALA A 62 -1.68 18.05 -4.35
N CYS A 63 -0.59 17.33 -4.66
CA CYS A 63 0.37 16.85 -3.66
C CYS A 63 1.12 17.98 -2.95
N GLU A 64 1.46 19.05 -3.68
CA GLU A 64 2.21 20.23 -3.22
C GLU A 64 1.32 21.26 -2.51
N THR A 65 -0.01 21.16 -2.62
CA THR A 65 -0.95 22.05 -1.93
C THR A 65 -0.87 21.87 -0.41
N GLU A 66 -0.91 22.98 0.33
CA GLU A 66 -0.94 22.99 1.79
C GLU A 66 -2.34 22.79 2.35
N GLY A 67 -2.39 22.26 3.58
CA GLY A 67 -3.63 22.01 4.33
C GLY A 67 -4.29 20.66 4.00
N PRO A 68 -5.31 20.27 4.80
CA PRO A 68 -6.07 19.05 4.54
C PRO A 68 -6.70 19.07 3.15
N ARG A 69 -6.54 17.98 2.41
CA ARG A 69 -7.05 17.88 1.04
C ARG A 69 -7.38 16.46 0.60
N ILE A 70 -8.47 16.33 -0.15
CA ILE A 70 -8.91 15.11 -0.81
C ILE A 70 -8.68 15.30 -2.31
N VAL A 71 -7.88 14.43 -2.91
CA VAL A 71 -7.52 14.46 -4.32
C VAL A 71 -8.37 13.44 -5.05
N VAL A 72 -9.16 13.93 -6.01
CA VAL A 72 -10.02 13.12 -6.91
C VAL A 72 -9.60 13.35 -8.36
N PHE A 73 -10.06 12.50 -9.28
CA PHE A 73 -9.61 12.50 -10.66
C PHE A 73 -10.78 12.64 -11.64
N ALA A 74 -10.77 13.70 -12.45
CA ALA A 74 -11.66 13.87 -13.61
C ALA A 74 -11.00 13.39 -14.93
N VAL A 75 -9.82 12.77 -14.84
CA VAL A 75 -9.09 12.17 -15.96
C VAL A 75 -8.56 10.81 -15.57
N SER A 76 -8.26 10.01 -16.58
CA SER A 76 -7.58 8.73 -16.45
C SER A 76 -6.53 8.58 -17.54
N GLY A 77 -5.52 7.76 -17.24
CA GLY A 77 -4.35 7.62 -18.08
C GLY A 77 -3.06 7.53 -17.27
N THR A 78 -1.95 7.64 -17.99
CA THR A 78 -0.61 7.53 -17.42
C THR A 78 0.02 8.91 -17.29
N ILE A 79 0.28 9.32 -16.05
CA ILE A 79 1.06 10.53 -15.71
C ILE A 79 2.54 10.16 -15.84
N THR A 80 3.21 10.73 -16.84
CA THR A 80 4.65 10.56 -17.02
C THR A 80 5.35 11.65 -16.22
N LEU A 81 6.01 11.26 -15.13
CA LEU A 81 6.70 12.24 -14.30
C LEU A 81 7.99 12.75 -14.96
N GLU A 82 8.36 13.97 -14.64
CA GLU A 82 9.65 14.59 -15.02
C GLU A 82 10.65 14.64 -13.85
N LYS A 83 10.15 14.42 -12.63
CA LYS A 83 10.93 14.33 -11.38
C LYS A 83 10.12 13.60 -10.32
N ARG A 84 10.78 13.19 -9.22
CA ARG A 84 10.13 12.60 -8.04
C ARG A 84 8.86 13.36 -7.63
N LEU A 85 7.75 12.66 -7.47
CA LEU A 85 6.52 13.21 -6.92
C LEU A 85 6.60 13.09 -5.39
N ARG A 86 6.65 14.23 -4.69
CA ARG A 86 6.78 14.26 -3.23
C ARG A 86 5.49 14.73 -2.59
N ILE A 87 4.94 13.92 -1.69
CA ILE A 87 3.87 14.34 -0.79
C ILE A 87 4.54 14.93 0.46
N SER A 88 4.66 16.26 0.51
CA SER A 88 5.38 16.94 1.61
C SER A 88 4.46 17.61 2.63
N ASN A 89 3.21 17.90 2.27
CA ASN A 89 2.23 18.51 3.18
C ASN A 89 1.31 17.43 3.77
N PRO A 90 1.11 17.39 5.10
CA PRO A 90 0.30 16.37 5.76
C PRO A 90 -1.19 16.48 5.40
N TYR A 91 -1.98 15.53 5.87
CA TYR A 91 -3.44 15.48 5.73
C TYR A 91 -3.88 15.41 4.26
N ILE A 92 -3.59 14.30 3.61
CA ILE A 92 -3.97 14.06 2.22
C ILE A 92 -4.61 12.70 2.02
N THR A 93 -5.69 12.69 1.26
CA THR A 93 -6.27 11.47 0.67
C THR A 93 -6.12 11.54 -0.83
N ILE A 94 -5.51 10.53 -1.46
CA ILE A 94 -5.48 10.36 -2.91
C ILE A 94 -6.44 9.21 -3.26
N ALA A 95 -7.56 9.54 -3.90
CA ALA A 95 -8.65 8.61 -4.18
C ALA A 95 -8.70 8.22 -5.66
N GLY A 96 -7.84 7.28 -6.06
CA GLY A 96 -7.70 6.81 -7.45
C GLY A 96 -8.95 6.16 -8.03
N GLN A 97 -9.85 5.65 -7.19
CA GLN A 97 -11.11 5.02 -7.62
C GLN A 97 -12.09 6.00 -8.27
N THR A 98 -11.87 7.31 -8.12
CA THR A 98 -12.68 8.35 -8.79
C THR A 98 -12.34 8.53 -10.26
N ALA A 99 -11.15 8.10 -10.69
CA ALA A 99 -10.72 8.26 -12.07
C ALA A 99 -11.68 7.52 -13.02
N PRO A 100 -12.11 8.14 -14.13
CA PRO A 100 -12.95 7.47 -15.12
C PRO A 100 -12.17 6.36 -15.86
N GLY A 101 -12.82 5.59 -16.72
CA GLY A 101 -12.12 4.65 -17.61
C GLY A 101 -11.32 3.57 -16.88
N ASP A 102 -10.06 3.38 -17.26
CA ASP A 102 -9.16 2.36 -16.68
C ASP A 102 -8.32 2.87 -15.48
N GLY A 103 -8.56 4.10 -15.00
CA GLY A 103 -7.90 4.66 -13.82
C GLY A 103 -6.58 5.41 -14.07
N ILE A 104 -5.77 5.56 -13.02
CA ILE A 104 -4.54 6.38 -13.03
C ILE A 104 -3.28 5.52 -12.81
N CYS A 105 -2.27 5.74 -13.65
CA CYS A 105 -0.92 5.23 -13.46
C CYS A 105 0.09 6.37 -13.39
N ILE A 106 1.05 6.25 -12.47
CA ILE A 106 2.23 7.12 -12.35
C ILE A 106 3.43 6.32 -12.86
N ARG A 107 4.31 6.96 -13.66
CA ARG A 107 5.52 6.30 -14.15
C ARG A 107 6.77 7.18 -14.16
N ARG A 108 7.90 6.54 -14.46
CA ARG A 108 9.24 7.12 -14.74
C ARG A 108 9.98 7.63 -13.51
N TYR A 109 9.33 8.37 -12.62
CA TYR A 109 9.94 8.79 -11.35
C TYR A 109 9.14 8.28 -10.14
N PRO A 110 9.77 8.22 -8.95
CA PRO A 110 9.16 7.61 -7.79
C PRO A 110 8.13 8.51 -7.11
N LEU A 111 7.20 7.88 -6.39
CA LEU A 111 6.29 8.52 -5.44
C LEU A 111 6.89 8.44 -4.03
N SER A 112 7.17 9.59 -3.42
CA SER A 112 7.73 9.66 -2.07
C SER A 112 6.77 10.31 -1.08
N ILE A 113 6.47 9.57 -0.02
CA ILE A 113 5.70 10.02 1.14
C ILE A 113 6.68 10.67 2.11
N ASN A 114 6.63 12.00 2.15
CA ASN A 114 7.54 12.85 2.92
C ASN A 114 6.83 13.58 4.08
N THR A 115 5.72 13.00 4.56
CA THR A 115 4.87 13.60 5.60
C THR A 115 3.98 12.55 6.27
N SER A 116 3.25 12.97 7.30
CA SER A 116 2.29 12.15 8.05
C SER A 116 0.84 12.40 7.60
N GLU A 117 -0.09 11.55 8.03
CA GLU A 117 -1.53 11.68 7.72
C GLU A 117 -1.82 11.52 6.23
N VAL A 118 -1.45 10.36 5.68
CA VAL A 118 -1.47 10.08 4.24
C VAL A 118 -2.30 8.83 3.94
N ILE A 119 -3.35 9.01 3.15
CA ILE A 119 -4.18 7.93 2.59
C ILE A 119 -3.93 7.90 1.08
N ILE A 120 -3.58 6.75 0.52
CA ILE A 120 -3.45 6.56 -0.93
C ILE A 120 -4.19 5.30 -1.33
N ARG A 121 -5.13 5.44 -2.27
CA ARG A 121 -5.98 4.34 -2.71
C ARG A 121 -6.10 4.22 -4.23
N TYR A 122 -6.18 2.99 -4.73
CA TYR A 122 -6.58 2.69 -6.12
C TYR A 122 -5.77 3.40 -7.22
N ILE A 123 -4.49 3.64 -6.99
CA ILE A 123 -3.56 4.13 -8.02
C ILE A 123 -2.53 3.09 -8.38
N ARG A 124 -1.90 3.27 -9.55
CA ARG A 124 -0.75 2.47 -9.98
C ARG A 124 0.52 3.30 -9.96
N VAL A 125 1.60 2.70 -9.48
CA VAL A 125 2.95 3.28 -9.57
C VAL A 125 3.87 2.28 -10.25
N ARG A 126 4.15 2.50 -11.53
CA ARG A 126 4.96 1.62 -12.37
C ARG A 126 6.22 2.40 -12.76
N LEU A 127 7.29 2.26 -11.97
CA LEU A 127 8.46 3.14 -12.06
C LEU A 127 9.18 2.99 -13.40
N GLY A 128 9.53 1.75 -13.75
CA GLY A 128 10.37 1.42 -14.91
C GLY A 128 11.85 1.79 -14.70
N ASP A 129 12.66 1.50 -15.70
CA ASP A 129 14.11 1.75 -15.69
C ASP A 129 14.54 2.99 -16.52
N GLU A 130 13.59 3.75 -17.09
CA GLU A 130 13.87 4.85 -18.04
C GLU A 130 14.82 5.94 -17.50
N THR A 131 14.88 6.13 -16.18
CA THR A 131 15.75 7.12 -15.55
C THR A 131 17.15 6.59 -15.26
N GLY A 132 17.31 5.27 -15.12
CA GLY A 132 18.50 4.63 -14.57
C GLY A 132 18.77 4.98 -13.10
N ASP A 133 17.81 5.60 -12.40
CA ASP A 133 17.96 5.97 -10.99
C ASP A 133 17.59 4.78 -10.09
N ASP A 134 18.51 4.40 -9.20
CA ASP A 134 18.31 3.41 -8.13
C ASP A 134 17.29 3.91 -7.10
N THR A 135 16.01 3.76 -7.42
CA THR A 135 14.92 4.27 -6.59
C THR A 135 13.81 3.26 -6.45
N ASP A 136 13.11 3.39 -5.33
CA ASP A 136 11.90 2.62 -5.09
C ASP A 136 10.74 3.17 -5.90
N ALA A 137 9.74 2.34 -6.26
CA ALA A 137 8.54 2.89 -6.90
C ALA A 137 7.76 3.76 -5.90
N ILE A 138 7.58 3.28 -4.66
CA ILE A 138 6.96 4.01 -3.55
C ILE A 138 7.87 3.95 -2.31
N SER A 139 8.17 5.11 -1.73
CA SER A 139 9.06 5.22 -0.57
C SER A 139 8.46 6.09 0.55
N GLY A 140 8.69 5.75 1.82
CA GLY A 140 8.30 6.56 2.97
C GLY A 140 9.05 6.17 4.24
N ARG A 141 9.57 7.15 4.99
CA ARG A 141 10.39 6.88 6.18
C ARG A 141 10.26 7.96 7.24
N TYR A 142 10.14 7.57 8.50
CA TYR A 142 10.12 8.48 9.67
C TYR A 142 8.88 9.36 9.83
N TYR A 143 7.77 8.95 9.23
CA TYR A 143 6.48 9.64 9.34
C TYR A 143 5.46 8.80 10.11
N LYS A 144 4.26 9.32 10.29
CA LYS A 144 3.20 8.65 11.05
C LYS A 144 1.88 8.60 10.30
N ASN A 145 1.01 7.65 10.65
CA ASN A 145 -0.37 7.59 10.18
C ASN A 145 -0.43 7.55 8.64
N ILE A 146 -0.08 6.38 8.10
CA ILE A 146 -0.02 6.13 6.66
C ILE A 146 -0.85 4.89 6.36
N ILE A 147 -1.73 5.00 5.37
CA ILE A 147 -2.44 3.84 4.81
C ILE A 147 -2.28 3.81 3.28
N LEU A 148 -1.80 2.67 2.79
CA LEU A 148 -1.88 2.30 1.39
C LEU A 148 -2.94 1.20 1.28
N ASP A 149 -3.99 1.45 0.49
CA ASP A 149 -5.08 0.50 0.28
C ASP A 149 -5.33 0.32 -1.22
N HIS A 150 -5.34 -0.90 -1.73
CA HIS A 150 -5.60 -1.14 -3.16
C HIS A 150 -4.64 -0.39 -4.11
N VAL A 151 -3.36 -0.27 -3.75
CA VAL A 151 -2.32 0.28 -4.64
C VAL A 151 -1.68 -0.84 -5.43
N SER A 152 -1.45 -0.64 -6.73
CA SER A 152 -0.58 -1.51 -7.53
C SER A 152 0.79 -0.86 -7.74
N ALA A 153 1.88 -1.56 -7.45
CA ALA A 153 3.23 -1.06 -7.64
C ALA A 153 4.13 -2.08 -8.36
N SER A 154 4.93 -1.62 -9.32
CA SER A 154 5.85 -2.49 -10.06
C SER A 154 7.07 -1.77 -10.65
N TRP A 155 8.00 -2.58 -11.14
CA TRP A 155 9.12 -2.20 -12.01
C TRP A 155 10.10 -1.22 -11.37
N SER A 156 10.58 -1.53 -10.18
CA SER A 156 11.59 -0.72 -9.47
C SER A 156 13.02 -1.21 -9.71
N ILE A 157 13.98 -0.28 -9.68
CA ILE A 157 15.42 -0.58 -9.74
C ILE A 157 15.98 -0.96 -8.36
N ASP A 158 15.58 -0.28 -7.27
CA ASP A 158 15.95 -0.67 -5.89
C ASP A 158 14.87 -1.58 -5.29
N GLU A 159 13.87 -1.07 -4.55
CA GLU A 159 12.73 -1.85 -4.06
C GLU A 159 11.37 -1.38 -4.60
N THR A 160 10.37 -2.26 -4.69
CA THR A 160 9.07 -1.82 -5.25
C THR A 160 8.32 -0.91 -4.29
N VAL A 161 8.13 -1.32 -3.03
CA VAL A 161 7.48 -0.49 -2.00
C VAL A 161 8.23 -0.57 -0.67
N SER A 162 8.81 0.55 -0.24
CA SER A 162 9.54 0.65 1.02
C SER A 162 8.92 1.69 1.97
N ILE A 163 8.15 1.21 2.96
CA ILE A 163 7.60 2.02 4.06
C ILE A 163 8.10 1.47 5.40
N TYR A 164 9.10 2.12 5.98
CA TYR A 164 9.78 1.62 7.18
C TYR A 164 10.21 2.75 8.12
N HIS A 165 10.45 2.40 9.38
CA HIS A 165 10.81 3.33 10.45
C HIS A 165 9.81 4.47 10.66
N CYS A 166 8.56 4.25 10.23
CA CYS A 166 7.40 5.09 10.50
C CYS A 166 6.71 4.61 11.80
N GLU A 167 5.56 5.21 12.12
CA GLU A 167 4.67 4.80 13.20
C GLU A 167 3.22 4.75 12.72
N ASN A 168 2.42 3.78 13.14
CA ASN A 168 1.00 3.64 12.74
C ASN A 168 0.83 3.54 11.21
N VAL A 169 1.23 2.39 10.65
CA VAL A 169 1.18 2.14 9.21
C VAL A 169 0.27 0.97 8.91
N THR A 170 -0.59 1.10 7.90
CA THR A 170 -1.27 -0.03 7.26
C THR A 170 -0.89 -0.10 5.78
N ILE A 171 -0.53 -1.28 5.29
CA ILE A 171 -0.55 -1.60 3.85
C ILE A 171 -1.52 -2.75 3.68
N GLN A 172 -2.63 -2.48 3.00
CA GLN A 172 -3.72 -3.43 2.83
C GLN A 172 -4.14 -3.58 1.38
N TRP A 173 -4.55 -4.79 0.99
CA TRP A 173 -5.11 -5.06 -0.34
C TRP A 173 -4.25 -4.55 -1.51
N CYS A 174 -2.93 -4.38 -1.33
CA CYS A 174 -2.03 -3.88 -2.37
C CYS A 174 -1.47 -5.02 -3.22
N LEU A 175 -1.19 -4.74 -4.51
CA LEU A 175 -0.51 -5.65 -5.43
C LEU A 175 0.88 -5.09 -5.72
N ILE A 176 1.91 -5.79 -5.27
CA ILE A 176 3.30 -5.37 -5.38
C ILE A 176 4.01 -6.45 -6.16
N SER A 177 4.48 -6.11 -7.35
CA SER A 177 4.97 -7.13 -8.28
C SER A 177 6.11 -6.67 -9.15
N GLU A 178 6.88 -7.63 -9.67
CA GLU A 178 7.85 -7.42 -10.75
C GLU A 178 8.86 -6.30 -10.46
N SER A 179 9.66 -6.48 -9.42
CA SER A 179 10.91 -5.72 -9.27
C SER A 179 11.89 -6.08 -10.40
N LEU A 180 12.72 -5.14 -10.84
CA LEU A 180 13.66 -5.37 -11.93
C LEU A 180 14.98 -5.96 -11.41
N TYR A 181 15.44 -7.05 -12.03
CA TYR A 181 16.59 -7.82 -11.53
C TYR A 181 17.94 -7.21 -11.93
N ASP A 182 18.18 -7.02 -13.22
CA ASP A 182 19.41 -6.41 -13.74
C ASP A 182 19.14 -5.10 -14.51
N ALA A 183 18.62 -4.10 -13.80
CA ALA A 183 18.27 -2.78 -14.35
C ALA A 183 19.30 -1.68 -14.07
N GLY A 184 20.56 -2.03 -13.76
CA GLY A 184 21.64 -1.05 -13.58
C GLY A 184 21.85 -0.51 -12.17
N HIS A 185 21.30 -1.15 -11.14
CA HIS A 185 21.49 -0.74 -9.74
C HIS A 185 22.98 -0.71 -9.32
N VAL A 186 23.44 0.33 -8.61
CA VAL A 186 24.85 0.58 -8.25
C VAL A 186 25.49 -0.53 -7.40
N LYS A 187 24.67 -1.32 -6.70
CA LYS A 187 25.12 -2.48 -5.90
C LYS A 187 25.10 -3.79 -6.69
N GLY A 188 24.91 -3.75 -8.01
CA GLY A 188 24.67 -4.91 -8.86
C GLY A 188 23.19 -5.34 -8.84
N THR A 189 22.91 -6.56 -9.33
CA THR A 189 21.55 -7.09 -9.50
C THR A 189 20.67 -6.84 -8.26
N HIS A 190 19.55 -6.14 -8.45
CA HIS A 190 18.49 -5.95 -7.46
C HIS A 190 17.27 -6.76 -7.89
N GLY A 191 16.03 -6.40 -7.57
CA GLY A 191 14.88 -7.29 -7.78
C GLY A 191 14.15 -7.60 -6.48
N PHE A 192 13.84 -6.55 -5.72
CA PHE A 192 13.31 -6.63 -4.37
C PHE A 192 11.91 -6.06 -4.23
N GLY A 193 11.05 -6.77 -3.48
CA GLY A 193 9.66 -6.34 -3.23
C GLY A 193 9.58 -5.09 -2.36
N GLY A 194 10.26 -5.06 -1.21
CA GLY A 194 10.16 -3.92 -0.30
C GLY A 194 10.96 -4.03 0.99
N ILE A 195 11.37 -2.89 1.55
CA ILE A 195 11.74 -2.77 2.96
C ILE A 195 10.52 -2.29 3.76
N TRP A 196 9.95 -3.19 4.56
CA TRP A 196 8.87 -2.88 5.48
C TRP A 196 9.41 -2.90 6.90
N GLY A 197 8.64 -2.43 7.87
CA GLY A 197 9.11 -2.39 9.25
C GLY A 197 8.91 -1.03 9.88
N SER A 198 7.73 -0.77 10.43
CA SER A 198 7.39 0.47 11.14
C SER A 198 6.81 0.12 12.51
N ASN A 199 7.04 0.95 13.52
CA ASN A 199 6.55 0.62 14.84
C ASN A 199 5.02 0.74 14.86
N ARG A 200 4.31 -0.29 15.35
CA ARG A 200 2.85 -0.39 15.25
C ARG A 200 2.42 -0.33 13.79
N SER A 201 2.69 -1.41 13.05
CA SER A 201 2.29 -1.54 11.65
C SER A 201 1.55 -2.84 11.36
N THR A 202 0.60 -2.76 10.44
CA THR A 202 -0.19 -3.88 9.94
C THR A 202 0.01 -4.01 8.43
N TYR A 203 0.26 -5.21 7.98
CA TYR A 203 0.43 -5.54 6.57
C TYR A 203 -0.46 -6.73 6.27
N HIS A 204 -1.59 -6.52 5.58
CA HIS A 204 -2.55 -7.59 5.37
C HIS A 204 -3.24 -7.61 4.00
N HIS A 205 -3.62 -8.81 3.57
CA HIS A 205 -4.27 -9.03 2.28
C HIS A 205 -3.52 -8.45 1.06
N ASN A 206 -2.19 -8.37 1.12
CA ASN A 206 -1.39 -7.92 -0.01
C ASN A 206 -0.95 -9.11 -0.87
N LEU A 207 -0.77 -8.88 -2.17
CA LEU A 207 -0.07 -9.78 -3.08
C LEU A 207 1.36 -9.27 -3.32
N LEU A 208 2.36 -10.07 -2.97
CA LEU A 208 3.76 -9.84 -3.34
C LEU A 208 4.18 -10.91 -4.35
N ALA A 209 4.51 -10.53 -5.58
CA ALA A 209 4.69 -11.51 -6.66
C ALA A 209 5.88 -11.20 -7.59
N HIS A 210 6.61 -12.23 -8.02
CA HIS A 210 7.68 -12.09 -9.02
C HIS A 210 8.84 -11.18 -8.56
N HIS A 211 9.27 -11.35 -7.31
CA HIS A 211 10.45 -10.67 -6.76
C HIS A 211 11.55 -11.69 -6.46
N THR A 212 12.82 -11.34 -6.64
CA THR A 212 13.90 -12.31 -6.32
C THR A 212 14.10 -12.51 -4.82
N SER A 213 13.76 -11.51 -4.01
CA SER A 213 13.88 -11.47 -2.54
C SER A 213 13.10 -10.27 -1.96
N ARG A 214 13.21 -10.04 -0.64
CA ARG A 214 12.55 -8.97 0.12
C ARG A 214 11.03 -8.97 -0.05
N ASN A 215 10.40 -10.06 0.37
CA ASN A 215 8.95 -10.24 0.34
C ASN A 215 8.27 -10.28 1.73
N PRO A 216 8.36 -9.23 2.57
CA PRO A 216 9.26 -8.06 2.53
C PRO A 216 10.60 -8.35 3.23
N ARG A 217 11.56 -7.42 3.16
CA ARG A 217 12.60 -7.31 4.19
C ARG A 217 12.05 -6.51 5.36
N PHE A 218 12.06 -7.05 6.57
CA PHE A 218 11.78 -6.29 7.79
C PHE A 218 13.00 -5.44 8.17
N ALA A 219 12.78 -4.16 8.42
CA ALA A 219 13.81 -3.22 8.81
C ALA A 219 14.34 -3.53 10.22
N SER A 220 15.59 -3.17 10.47
CA SER A 220 16.26 -3.40 11.75
C SER A 220 15.68 -2.47 12.83
N GLY A 221 15.33 -3.00 13.99
CA GLY A 221 14.73 -2.21 15.07
C GLY A 221 13.36 -1.61 14.73
N CYS A 222 12.57 -2.32 13.92
CA CYS A 222 11.32 -1.82 13.35
C CYS A 222 10.12 -1.82 14.31
N GLY A 223 10.29 -2.16 15.59
CA GLY A 223 9.22 -2.15 16.57
C GLY A 223 8.22 -3.31 16.39
N TYR A 224 6.94 -3.06 16.66
CA TYR A 224 5.85 -4.04 16.52
C TYR A 224 5.27 -4.08 15.11
N ASN A 225 5.29 -5.25 14.47
CA ASN A 225 4.87 -5.43 13.07
C ASN A 225 3.96 -6.65 12.93
N ASP A 226 2.81 -6.47 12.30
CA ASP A 226 1.78 -7.48 12.16
C ASP A 226 1.58 -7.81 10.67
N PHE A 227 2.09 -8.95 10.21
CA PHE A 227 2.06 -9.39 8.82
C PHE A 227 1.13 -10.60 8.66
N ARG A 228 -0.08 -10.36 8.15
CA ARG A 228 -1.15 -11.37 8.15
C ARG A 228 -1.91 -11.49 6.85
N ASN A 229 -2.38 -12.68 6.50
CA ASN A 229 -3.27 -12.88 5.34
C ASN A 229 -2.72 -12.35 4.00
N ASN A 230 -1.40 -12.24 3.84
CA ASN A 230 -0.78 -11.88 2.58
C ASN A 230 -0.56 -13.11 1.70
N VAL A 231 -0.47 -12.89 0.39
CA VAL A 231 -0.06 -13.90 -0.59
C VAL A 231 1.32 -13.55 -1.09
N VAL A 232 2.25 -14.50 -1.02
CA VAL A 232 3.61 -14.36 -1.54
C VAL A 232 3.82 -15.40 -2.64
N TYR A 233 4.11 -14.96 -3.86
CA TYR A 233 4.23 -15.82 -5.03
C TYR A 233 5.54 -15.63 -5.78
N ASN A 234 6.11 -16.75 -6.22
CA ASN A 234 7.22 -16.79 -7.18
C ASN A 234 8.43 -15.96 -6.74
N TRP A 235 8.83 -16.09 -5.46
CA TRP A 235 10.07 -15.49 -5.00
C TRP A 235 11.28 -16.22 -5.60
N GLY A 236 12.39 -15.53 -5.83
CA GLY A 236 13.59 -16.12 -6.43
C GLY A 236 14.44 -16.93 -5.44
N TYR A 237 15.51 -16.33 -4.93
CA TYR A 237 16.49 -17.00 -4.06
C TYR A 237 16.22 -16.80 -2.56
N ASN A 238 15.33 -15.88 -2.19
CA ASN A 238 14.88 -15.71 -0.80
C ASN A 238 13.45 -15.17 -0.74
N SER A 239 12.78 -15.38 0.40
CA SER A 239 11.41 -14.88 0.68
C SER A 239 11.49 -13.61 1.54
N ALA A 240 10.76 -13.56 2.65
CA ALA A 240 10.95 -12.54 3.68
C ALA A 240 12.25 -12.76 4.48
N TYR A 241 12.90 -11.68 4.91
CA TYR A 241 14.07 -11.74 5.79
C TYR A 241 14.25 -10.44 6.59
N GLY A 242 15.31 -10.33 7.38
CA GLY A 242 15.62 -9.11 8.13
C GLY A 242 15.13 -9.18 9.57
N GLY A 243 14.69 -8.03 10.07
CA GLY A 243 14.12 -7.89 11.41
C GLY A 243 15.15 -8.07 12.52
N GLU A 244 16.38 -7.59 12.29
CA GLU A 244 17.41 -7.51 13.31
C GLU A 244 16.87 -6.69 14.49
N LYS A 245 17.29 -7.02 15.71
CA LYS A 245 16.78 -6.44 16.95
C LYS A 245 16.88 -4.91 16.96
N GLN A 246 17.96 -4.35 16.43
CA GLN A 246 18.25 -2.92 16.52
C GLN A 246 18.85 -2.43 15.20
N GLN A 247 18.56 -1.20 14.79
CA GLN A 247 19.34 -0.55 13.74
C GLN A 247 20.72 -0.15 14.28
N ALA A 248 21.78 -0.57 13.60
CA ALA A 248 23.16 -0.25 13.98
C ALA A 248 23.33 1.27 14.22
N GLY A 249 23.90 1.61 15.38
CA GLY A 249 24.18 3.00 15.77
C GLY A 249 22.95 3.88 16.04
N ASN A 250 21.75 3.30 16.17
CA ASN A 250 20.52 4.06 16.41
C ASN A 250 19.77 3.54 17.64
N GLU A 251 19.64 4.39 18.66
CA GLU A 251 18.94 4.05 19.91
C GLU A 251 17.41 4.14 19.79
N LYS A 252 16.88 4.82 18.78
CA LYS A 252 15.43 4.95 18.54
C LYS A 252 14.83 3.64 18.01
N PHE A 253 15.55 2.97 17.12
CA PHE A 253 15.11 1.72 16.48
C PHE A 253 15.85 0.55 17.12
N ASN A 254 15.42 0.14 18.31
CA ASN A 254 16.21 -0.73 19.21
C ASN A 254 15.54 -2.06 19.58
N PHE A 255 14.35 -2.35 19.04
CA PHE A 255 13.71 -3.65 19.17
C PHE A 255 12.91 -4.00 17.90
N THR A 256 12.71 -5.29 17.64
CA THR A 256 11.87 -5.82 16.57
C THR A 256 11.01 -6.96 17.13
N VAL A 257 9.71 -6.89 16.91
CA VAL A 257 8.73 -7.93 17.23
C VAL A 257 7.78 -8.08 16.06
N VAL A 258 7.66 -9.29 15.52
CA VAL A 258 6.85 -9.58 14.33
C VAL A 258 5.86 -10.71 14.61
N ASN A 259 4.60 -10.49 14.28
CA ASN A 259 3.61 -11.53 14.07
C ASN A 259 3.55 -11.82 12.56
N MET A 260 3.67 -13.08 12.17
CA MET A 260 3.57 -13.54 10.79
C MET A 260 2.56 -14.68 10.73
N VAL A 261 1.31 -14.35 10.42
CA VAL A 261 0.15 -15.23 10.69
C VAL A 261 -0.74 -15.41 9.47
N ALA A 262 -1.14 -16.65 9.18
CA ALA A 262 -2.16 -16.96 8.17
C ALA A 262 -1.87 -16.38 6.77
N ASN A 263 -0.59 -16.31 6.36
CA ASN A 263 -0.19 -15.92 5.01
C ASN A 263 -0.11 -17.16 4.10
N TYR A 264 -0.30 -16.98 2.80
CA TYR A 264 -0.19 -18.03 1.78
C TYR A 264 1.09 -17.87 0.96
N TYR A 265 2.01 -18.81 1.08
CA TYR A 265 3.27 -18.87 0.34
C TYR A 265 3.18 -19.88 -0.79
N LYS A 266 3.36 -19.42 -2.03
CA LYS A 266 3.37 -20.27 -3.22
C LYS A 266 4.69 -20.14 -3.98
N PRO A 267 5.60 -21.13 -3.92
CA PRO A 267 6.78 -21.13 -4.76
C PRO A 267 6.35 -21.17 -6.24
N GLY A 268 7.12 -20.53 -7.10
CA GLY A 268 6.84 -20.44 -8.54
C GLY A 268 8.05 -20.80 -9.39
N PRO A 269 7.97 -20.59 -10.72
CA PRO A 269 9.04 -20.92 -11.67
C PRO A 269 10.42 -20.29 -11.37
N ALA A 270 10.49 -19.14 -10.70
CA ALA A 270 11.75 -18.52 -10.27
C ALA A 270 12.30 -19.12 -8.97
N THR A 271 11.46 -19.78 -8.17
CA THR A 271 11.84 -20.17 -6.82
C THR A 271 12.89 -21.26 -6.82
N ARG A 272 14.08 -20.91 -6.33
CA ARG A 272 15.21 -21.83 -6.26
C ARG A 272 14.81 -23.12 -5.54
N SER A 273 15.16 -24.26 -6.13
CA SER A 273 14.90 -25.57 -5.53
C SER A 273 15.56 -25.74 -4.15
N GLY A 274 14.97 -26.61 -3.31
CA GLY A 274 15.47 -26.90 -1.96
C GLY A 274 14.74 -26.09 -0.90
N GLU A 275 15.43 -25.74 0.19
CA GLU A 275 14.82 -25.15 1.39
C GLU A 275 14.14 -23.80 1.14
N VAL A 276 14.56 -23.09 0.09
CA VAL A 276 13.98 -21.82 -0.34
C VAL A 276 12.51 -21.97 -0.74
N THR A 277 12.09 -23.12 -1.27
CA THR A 277 10.71 -23.39 -1.74
C THR A 277 9.67 -23.36 -0.63
N TYR A 278 10.09 -23.54 0.62
CA TYR A 278 9.21 -23.54 1.79
C TYR A 278 9.62 -22.57 2.88
N ARG A 279 10.45 -21.59 2.54
CA ARG A 279 10.87 -20.53 3.45
C ARG A 279 9.78 -19.48 3.60
N ILE A 280 9.19 -19.44 4.79
CA ILE A 280 8.28 -18.37 5.23
C ILE A 280 9.10 -17.10 5.50
N VAL A 281 10.16 -17.23 6.30
CA VAL A 281 11.04 -16.12 6.67
C VAL A 281 12.45 -16.59 7.02
N ASN A 282 13.44 -15.75 6.73
CA ASN A 282 14.84 -15.89 7.13
C ASN A 282 15.27 -14.73 8.06
N PRO A 283 15.01 -14.81 9.38
CA PRO A 283 15.43 -13.78 10.32
C PRO A 283 16.95 -13.60 10.32
N THR A 284 17.43 -12.36 10.35
CA THR A 284 18.87 -12.02 10.39
C THR A 284 19.26 -11.41 11.74
N SER A 285 20.56 -11.29 11.99
CA SER A 285 21.09 -10.63 13.19
C SER A 285 22.20 -9.64 12.84
N ASN A 286 22.44 -8.63 13.70
CA ASN A 286 23.60 -7.74 13.55
C ASN A 286 24.89 -8.41 14.05
N ASP A 287 25.25 -9.57 13.49
CA ASP A 287 26.43 -10.37 13.85
C ASP A 287 26.52 -10.68 15.36
N SER A 288 25.35 -10.87 15.98
CA SER A 288 25.19 -11.03 17.42
C SER A 288 24.17 -12.10 17.71
N ALA A 289 24.53 -13.05 18.56
CA ALA A 289 23.65 -14.15 18.92
C ALA A 289 22.37 -13.68 19.66
N ASP A 290 22.36 -12.44 20.18
CA ASP A 290 21.21 -11.76 20.81
C ASP A 290 20.68 -10.60 19.93
N GLY A 291 21.13 -10.54 18.69
CA GLY A 291 20.82 -9.51 17.70
C GLY A 291 19.58 -9.82 16.85
N PHE A 292 18.91 -10.94 17.06
CA PHE A 292 17.65 -11.29 16.40
C PHE A 292 16.46 -10.54 17.01
N GLY A 293 15.53 -10.11 16.16
CA GLY A 293 14.18 -9.74 16.58
C GLY A 293 13.40 -10.94 17.14
N LYS A 294 12.18 -10.67 17.62
CA LYS A 294 11.26 -11.68 18.15
C LYS A 294 10.14 -11.97 17.16
N TRP A 295 9.80 -13.24 16.98
CA TRP A 295 8.92 -13.71 15.91
C TRP A 295 7.88 -14.68 16.44
N TYR A 296 6.61 -14.37 16.20
CA TYR A 296 5.51 -15.33 16.25
C TYR A 296 5.14 -15.71 14.83
N VAL A 297 5.26 -16.99 14.47
CA VAL A 297 4.98 -17.51 13.13
C VAL A 297 4.01 -18.67 13.27
N ALA A 298 2.80 -18.54 12.71
CA ALA A 298 1.73 -19.52 12.86
C ALA A 298 0.73 -19.47 11.70
N ASP A 299 0.03 -20.58 11.47
CA ASP A 299 -1.10 -20.70 10.54
C ASP A 299 -0.81 -20.34 9.08
N ASN A 300 0.45 -20.11 8.72
CA ASN A 300 0.83 -19.86 7.33
C ASN A 300 0.76 -21.16 6.54
N VAL A 301 0.30 -21.07 5.31
CA VAL A 301 0.26 -22.18 4.37
C VAL A 301 1.41 -22.05 3.40
N VAL A 302 2.13 -23.15 3.19
CA VAL A 302 3.17 -23.25 2.18
C VAL A 302 2.73 -24.27 1.14
N HIS A 303 2.36 -23.78 -0.04
CA HIS A 303 1.89 -24.62 -1.14
C HIS A 303 2.92 -25.69 -1.49
N GLY A 304 2.49 -26.95 -1.51
CA GLY A 304 3.36 -28.10 -1.80
C GLY A 304 4.22 -28.57 -0.62
N ASN A 305 4.12 -27.97 0.58
CA ASN A 305 4.81 -28.44 1.78
C ASN A 305 3.87 -28.58 2.98
N SER A 306 3.32 -29.78 3.16
CA SER A 306 2.38 -30.08 4.25
C SER A 306 3.03 -30.09 5.63
N ALA A 307 4.32 -30.39 5.73
CA ALA A 307 5.03 -30.41 7.02
C ALA A 307 5.17 -28.99 7.59
N VAL A 308 5.66 -28.05 6.78
CA VAL A 308 5.78 -26.64 7.16
C VAL A 308 4.39 -26.01 7.36
N THR A 309 3.40 -26.39 6.56
CA THR A 309 2.01 -25.93 6.75
C THR A 309 1.44 -26.38 8.10
N ALA A 310 1.69 -27.63 8.49
CA ALA A 310 1.24 -28.15 9.79
C ALA A 310 2.02 -27.54 10.98
N ASN A 311 3.29 -27.19 10.77
CA ASN A 311 4.12 -26.52 11.77
C ASN A 311 5.12 -25.58 11.10
N ASN A 312 4.84 -24.28 11.10
CA ASN A 312 5.67 -23.28 10.43
C ASN A 312 7.12 -23.23 10.96
N TRP A 313 7.36 -23.69 12.18
CA TRP A 313 8.70 -23.76 12.78
C TRP A 313 9.50 -25.01 12.36
N ASP A 314 8.87 -25.97 11.70
CA ASP A 314 9.50 -27.18 11.15
C ASP A 314 10.10 -26.89 9.77
N GLY A 315 11.09 -26.01 9.73
CA GLY A 315 11.82 -25.63 8.51
C GLY A 315 11.26 -24.43 7.74
N GLY A 316 10.09 -23.90 8.09
CA GLY A 316 9.56 -22.67 7.48
C GLY A 316 10.27 -21.39 7.93
N VAL A 317 10.68 -21.35 9.20
CA VAL A 317 11.55 -20.31 9.78
C VAL A 317 13.00 -20.75 9.67
N GLN A 318 13.79 -20.03 8.89
CA GLN A 318 15.18 -20.40 8.56
C GLN A 318 16.13 -19.27 8.92
N PRO A 319 16.53 -19.11 10.20
CA PRO A 319 17.38 -18.00 10.64
C PRO A 319 18.74 -18.01 9.94
N GLU A 320 19.29 -16.82 9.75
CA GLU A 320 20.71 -16.65 9.45
C GLU A 320 21.54 -17.38 10.51
N ASP A 321 22.64 -18.02 10.08
CA ASP A 321 23.50 -18.90 10.89
C ASP A 321 22.85 -20.19 11.45
N GLY A 322 21.60 -20.48 11.07
CA GLY A 322 20.99 -21.80 11.21
C GLY A 322 19.98 -21.95 12.35
N SER A 323 19.39 -23.15 12.45
CA SER A 323 18.22 -23.42 13.29
C SER A 323 18.51 -23.41 14.80
N SER A 324 19.77 -23.43 15.23
CA SER A 324 20.17 -23.33 16.64
C SER A 324 19.73 -22.01 17.29
N HIS A 325 19.43 -20.98 16.50
CA HIS A 325 18.96 -19.67 16.96
C HIS A 325 17.45 -19.60 17.20
N ILE A 326 16.66 -20.58 16.74
CA ILE A 326 15.18 -20.60 16.88
C ILE A 326 14.72 -20.32 18.33
N PRO A 327 15.26 -20.98 19.38
CA PRO A 327 14.83 -20.72 20.75
C PRO A 327 15.05 -19.28 21.22
N LYS A 328 15.94 -18.53 20.57
CA LYS A 328 16.24 -17.14 20.93
C LYS A 328 15.30 -16.14 20.29
N LEU A 329 14.72 -16.44 19.14
CA LEU A 329 13.89 -15.52 18.37
C LEU A 329 12.40 -15.89 18.42
N LYS A 330 12.06 -17.15 18.69
CA LYS A 330 10.68 -17.62 18.76
C LYS A 330 9.89 -17.00 19.91
N LEU A 331 8.65 -16.62 19.60
CA LEU A 331 7.59 -16.31 20.56
C LEU A 331 6.55 -17.43 20.54
N ASP A 332 6.09 -17.84 21.72
CA ASP A 332 5.05 -18.88 21.86
C ASP A 332 3.63 -18.32 21.70
N ARG A 333 3.47 -16.99 21.76
CA ARG A 333 2.21 -16.27 21.55
C ARG A 333 2.45 -15.01 20.75
N PRO A 334 1.47 -14.55 19.94
CA PRO A 334 1.59 -13.27 19.26
C PRO A 334 1.69 -12.14 20.28
N PHE A 335 2.29 -11.02 19.89
CA PHE A 335 1.99 -9.77 20.61
C PHE A 335 0.56 -9.34 20.31
N ASP A 336 -0.02 -8.55 21.22
CA ASP A 336 -1.38 -8.05 21.11
C ASP A 336 -1.48 -6.97 20.02
N ALA A 337 -1.77 -7.40 18.79
CA ALA A 337 -1.92 -6.55 17.62
C ALA A 337 -3.38 -6.04 17.50
N ILE A 338 -3.57 -4.88 16.86
CA ILE A 338 -4.92 -4.43 16.51
C ILE A 338 -5.56 -5.47 15.59
N PRO A 339 -6.78 -5.95 15.91
CA PRO A 339 -7.42 -6.97 15.10
C PRO A 339 -7.78 -6.43 13.71
N ILE A 340 -7.74 -7.34 12.74
CA ILE A 340 -8.29 -7.18 11.40
C ILE A 340 -9.38 -8.24 11.20
N ASN A 341 -10.14 -8.17 10.12
CA ASN A 341 -11.01 -9.25 9.66
C ASN A 341 -10.16 -10.44 9.17
N GLN A 342 -9.57 -11.17 10.12
CA GLN A 342 -8.60 -12.21 9.84
C GLN A 342 -9.27 -13.42 9.19
N GLN A 343 -8.70 -13.88 8.09
CA GLN A 343 -9.14 -15.07 7.36
C GLN A 343 -8.19 -16.24 7.62
N THR A 344 -8.58 -17.45 7.19
CA THR A 344 -7.60 -18.53 7.02
C THR A 344 -6.62 -18.15 5.90
N ALA A 345 -5.45 -18.79 5.82
CA ALA A 345 -4.50 -18.49 4.76
C ALA A 345 -5.06 -18.84 3.37
N GLU A 346 -5.86 -19.89 3.26
CA GLU A 346 -6.54 -20.30 2.04
C GLU A 346 -7.65 -19.33 1.64
N ASP A 347 -8.49 -18.89 2.58
CA ASP A 347 -9.53 -17.89 2.28
C ASP A 347 -8.90 -16.54 1.90
N ALA A 348 -7.84 -16.14 2.60
CA ALA A 348 -7.03 -14.97 2.26
C ALA A 348 -6.44 -15.09 0.85
N TYR A 349 -5.93 -16.26 0.46
CA TYR A 349 -5.44 -16.47 -0.90
C TYR A 349 -6.50 -16.16 -1.95
N HIS A 350 -7.74 -16.63 -1.75
CA HIS A 350 -8.83 -16.33 -2.67
C HIS A 350 -9.23 -14.85 -2.65
N ALA A 351 -9.40 -14.28 -1.46
CA ALA A 351 -9.80 -12.88 -1.31
C ALA A 351 -8.77 -11.91 -1.91
N VAL A 352 -7.47 -12.15 -1.69
CA VAL A 352 -6.39 -11.32 -2.25
C VAL A 352 -6.39 -11.37 -3.78
N LEU A 353 -6.52 -12.56 -4.38
CA LEU A 353 -6.57 -12.68 -5.84
C LEU A 353 -7.82 -12.04 -6.45
N GLU A 354 -8.90 -11.94 -5.69
CA GLU A 354 -10.12 -11.28 -6.12
C GLU A 354 -10.01 -9.76 -6.00
N ASN A 355 -9.46 -9.23 -4.90
CA ASN A 355 -9.62 -7.82 -4.54
C ASN A 355 -8.36 -6.95 -4.65
N ALA A 356 -7.15 -7.50 -4.44
CA ALA A 356 -5.94 -6.68 -4.29
C ALA A 356 -5.51 -5.87 -5.54
N GLY A 357 -4.72 -4.83 -5.29
CA GLY A 357 -4.21 -3.88 -6.28
C GLY A 357 -5.21 -2.78 -6.61
N ALA A 358 -4.89 -1.92 -7.56
CA ALA A 358 -5.78 -0.92 -8.12
C ALA A 358 -6.90 -1.61 -8.91
N SER A 359 -7.85 -2.20 -8.20
CA SER A 359 -8.96 -2.97 -8.75
C SER A 359 -10.09 -2.08 -9.25
N LEU A 360 -10.20 -0.86 -8.71
CA LEU A 360 -11.10 0.19 -9.19
C LEU A 360 -10.34 1.30 -9.93
N PRO A 361 -10.96 1.91 -10.97
CA PRO A 361 -12.23 1.49 -11.60
C PRO A 361 -12.14 0.12 -12.30
N LYS A 362 -10.91 -0.33 -12.61
CA LYS A 362 -10.64 -1.63 -13.24
C LYS A 362 -9.15 -1.95 -13.17
N ARG A 363 -8.76 -3.21 -12.91
CA ARG A 363 -7.37 -3.69 -13.05
C ARG A 363 -6.81 -3.52 -14.47
N ASP A 364 -5.55 -3.13 -14.60
CA ASP A 364 -4.87 -3.09 -15.89
C ASP A 364 -4.42 -4.49 -16.34
N ALA A 365 -3.83 -4.56 -17.53
CA ALA A 365 -3.37 -5.82 -18.12
C ALA A 365 -2.24 -6.50 -17.31
N VAL A 366 -1.43 -5.72 -16.60
CA VAL A 366 -0.33 -6.27 -15.80
C VAL A 366 -0.87 -6.87 -14.52
N ASP A 367 -1.70 -6.15 -13.77
CA ASP A 367 -2.33 -6.68 -12.55
C ASP A 367 -3.16 -7.94 -12.86
N THR A 368 -3.93 -7.90 -13.95
CA THR A 368 -4.72 -9.06 -14.41
C THR A 368 -3.83 -10.28 -14.69
N ARG A 369 -2.68 -10.08 -15.36
CA ARG A 369 -1.72 -11.15 -15.63
C ARG A 369 -1.12 -11.71 -14.35
N ILE A 370 -0.66 -10.85 -13.44
CA ILE A 370 -0.02 -11.28 -12.18
C ILE A 370 -0.99 -12.09 -11.31
N ILE A 371 -2.27 -11.72 -11.29
CA ILE A 371 -3.32 -12.47 -10.59
C ILE A 371 -3.50 -13.85 -11.22
N ASP A 372 -3.56 -13.94 -12.55
CA ASP A 372 -3.69 -15.22 -13.26
C ASP A 372 -2.46 -16.12 -13.07
N GLU A 373 -1.26 -15.57 -13.21
CA GLU A 373 0.02 -16.26 -12.97
C GLU A 373 0.10 -16.80 -11.54
N THR A 374 -0.28 -15.99 -10.55
CA THR A 374 -0.33 -16.42 -9.14
C THR A 374 -1.36 -17.51 -8.92
N ARG A 375 -2.52 -17.42 -9.56
CA ARG A 375 -3.59 -18.43 -9.49
C ARG A 375 -3.11 -19.77 -10.03
N ASN A 376 -2.50 -19.74 -11.20
CA ASN A 376 -2.20 -20.95 -11.98
C ASN A 376 -0.78 -21.49 -11.77
N GLY A 377 0.12 -20.74 -11.12
CA GLY A 377 1.47 -21.22 -10.79
C GLY A 377 2.43 -21.25 -11.98
N TYR A 378 2.29 -20.32 -12.92
CA TYR A 378 3.23 -20.12 -14.03
C TYR A 378 3.69 -18.66 -14.12
N ALA A 379 4.57 -18.35 -15.06
CA ALA A 379 4.89 -16.98 -15.46
C ALA A 379 4.85 -16.86 -16.99
N THR A 380 4.43 -15.69 -17.50
CA THR A 380 4.30 -15.45 -18.94
C THR A 380 5.58 -14.90 -19.55
N TYR A 381 6.34 -14.11 -18.80
CA TYR A 381 7.51 -13.38 -19.26
C TYR A 381 8.73 -13.65 -18.39
N GLU A 382 9.91 -13.30 -18.90
CA GLU A 382 11.16 -13.27 -18.15
C GLU A 382 12.16 -12.32 -18.81
N GLY A 383 13.11 -11.84 -18.01
CA GLY A 383 14.28 -11.12 -18.44
C GLY A 383 15.41 -12.05 -18.87
N GLY A 384 16.44 -11.49 -19.48
CA GLY A 384 17.55 -12.24 -20.06
C GLY A 384 18.62 -12.68 -19.08
N THR A 385 18.62 -12.23 -17.82
CA THR A 385 19.77 -12.40 -16.91
C THR A 385 19.52 -13.30 -15.70
N TYR A 386 18.30 -13.34 -15.13
CA TYR A 386 18.04 -14.05 -13.87
C TYR A 386 18.44 -15.53 -13.93
N GLU A 387 17.95 -16.27 -14.93
CA GLU A 387 18.22 -17.72 -15.09
C GLU A 387 19.70 -18.02 -15.42
N LYS A 388 20.43 -17.06 -15.98
CA LYS A 388 21.88 -17.22 -16.22
C LYS A 388 22.68 -17.13 -14.93
N ASN A 389 22.20 -16.32 -14.00
CA ASN A 389 22.88 -16.04 -12.73
C ASN A 389 22.38 -16.91 -11.57
N ASN A 390 21.19 -17.50 -11.72
CA ASN A 390 20.52 -18.25 -10.66
C ASN A 390 19.94 -19.56 -11.19
N ARG A 391 19.94 -20.59 -10.34
CA ARG A 391 19.28 -21.85 -10.67
C ARG A 391 17.77 -21.73 -10.52
N VAL A 392 17.06 -21.97 -11.60
CA VAL A 392 15.60 -22.18 -11.60
C VAL A 392 15.28 -23.68 -11.62
N PRO A 393 14.07 -24.10 -11.19
CA PRO A 393 13.69 -25.51 -11.18
C PRO A 393 13.52 -26.13 -12.58
N ASP A 394 13.12 -25.33 -13.57
CA ASP A 394 12.77 -25.80 -14.92
C ASP A 394 13.10 -24.72 -15.97
N GLU A 395 14.29 -24.80 -16.57
CA GLU A 395 14.78 -23.88 -17.61
C GLU A 395 13.97 -23.92 -18.92
N SER A 396 12.99 -24.83 -19.05
CA SER A 396 12.08 -24.86 -20.21
C SER A 396 10.88 -23.92 -20.06
N LYS A 397 10.68 -23.36 -18.87
CA LYS A 397 9.57 -22.45 -18.55
C LYS A 397 10.10 -21.07 -18.22
N LYS A 398 9.31 -20.05 -18.53
CA LYS A 398 9.61 -18.68 -18.12
C LYS A 398 9.64 -18.57 -16.60
N CYS A 399 10.69 -17.98 -16.04
CA CYS A 399 10.82 -17.86 -14.58
C CYS A 399 9.94 -16.75 -13.97
N GLY A 400 9.61 -15.70 -14.72
CA GLY A 400 8.82 -14.56 -14.21
C GLY A 400 9.64 -13.44 -13.59
N ILE A 401 10.98 -13.53 -13.56
CA ILE A 401 11.85 -12.44 -13.11
C ILE A 401 12.31 -11.67 -14.34
N ILE A 402 12.14 -10.34 -14.33
CA ILE A 402 12.39 -9.46 -15.47
C ILE A 402 13.55 -8.49 -15.19
N ASP A 403 14.19 -7.99 -16.23
CA ASP A 403 15.30 -7.03 -16.16
C ASP A 403 14.81 -5.61 -16.47
N SER A 404 13.74 -5.48 -17.25
CA SER A 404 13.15 -4.21 -17.64
C SER A 404 11.63 -4.34 -17.76
N GLN A 405 10.90 -3.24 -17.57
CA GLN A 405 9.48 -3.18 -17.94
C GLN A 405 9.26 -3.53 -19.41
N THR A 406 10.27 -3.36 -20.27
CA THR A 406 10.17 -3.70 -21.69
C THR A 406 10.09 -5.21 -21.95
N ASP A 407 10.55 -6.06 -21.02
CA ASP A 407 10.41 -7.53 -21.11
C ASP A 407 8.94 -7.99 -21.10
N VAL A 408 8.06 -7.15 -20.53
CA VAL A 408 6.61 -7.40 -20.41
C VAL A 408 5.77 -6.46 -21.28
N GLY A 409 6.41 -5.74 -22.22
CA GLY A 409 5.74 -4.84 -23.15
C GLY A 409 5.60 -3.38 -22.69
N GLY A 410 6.08 -3.03 -21.48
CA GLY A 410 6.02 -1.68 -20.93
C GLY A 410 4.65 -1.30 -20.36
N TRP A 411 4.44 0.00 -20.16
CA TRP A 411 3.20 0.53 -19.59
C TRP A 411 2.00 0.26 -20.49
N PRO A 412 0.95 -0.43 -20.01
CA PRO A 412 -0.29 -0.59 -20.75
C PRO A 412 -0.91 0.78 -21.07
N GLU A 413 -1.52 0.89 -22.24
CA GLU A 413 -2.40 2.01 -22.55
C GLU A 413 -3.64 1.92 -21.67
N LEU A 414 -3.87 2.94 -20.84
CA LEU A 414 -5.07 3.07 -20.03
C LEU A 414 -6.12 3.84 -20.83
N LYS A 415 -7.27 3.22 -21.08
CA LYS A 415 -8.34 3.85 -21.86
C LYS A 415 -9.07 4.85 -20.98
N SER A 416 -9.12 6.10 -21.46
CA SER A 416 -9.86 7.17 -20.80
C SER A 416 -11.33 7.15 -21.20
N LEU A 417 -12.20 7.56 -20.27
CA LEU A 417 -13.61 7.84 -20.50
C LEU A 417 -13.92 9.26 -20.03
N PRO A 418 -14.98 9.92 -20.54
CA PRO A 418 -15.43 11.18 -19.99
C PRO A 418 -15.70 11.03 -18.48
N ALA A 419 -15.22 11.98 -17.69
CA ALA A 419 -15.63 12.07 -16.29
C ALA A 419 -17.15 12.32 -16.21
N PRO A 420 -17.81 11.81 -15.15
CA PRO A 420 -19.16 12.25 -14.81
C PRO A 420 -19.24 13.78 -14.71
N LEU A 421 -20.40 14.33 -15.06
CA LEU A 421 -20.64 15.76 -14.87
C LEU A 421 -20.65 16.10 -13.37
N ASP A 422 -19.94 17.17 -13.03
CA ASP A 422 -19.83 17.78 -11.71
C ASP A 422 -19.91 19.29 -11.95
N SER A 423 -21.09 19.85 -11.73
CA SER A 423 -21.47 21.20 -12.19
C SER A 423 -20.92 22.33 -11.30
N ASP A 424 -20.59 22.05 -10.05
CA ASP A 424 -19.96 23.01 -9.12
C ASP A 424 -18.49 22.69 -8.79
N ALA A 425 -17.95 21.61 -9.37
CA ALA A 425 -16.57 21.17 -9.27
C ALA A 425 -16.14 20.86 -7.83
N ASP A 426 -17.03 20.21 -7.07
CA ASP A 426 -16.80 19.83 -5.68
C ASP A 426 -16.26 18.39 -5.50
N GLY A 427 -16.20 17.62 -6.59
CA GLY A 427 -15.69 16.24 -6.64
C GLY A 427 -16.77 15.17 -6.50
N MET A 428 -18.03 15.55 -6.29
CA MET A 428 -19.18 14.66 -6.30
C MET A 428 -19.96 14.83 -7.62
N PRO A 429 -20.28 13.74 -8.36
CA PRO A 429 -21.05 13.86 -9.60
C PRO A 429 -22.50 14.32 -9.36
N ASP A 430 -23.04 15.13 -10.27
CA ASP A 430 -24.42 15.65 -10.24
C ASP A 430 -25.47 14.54 -10.00
N GLU A 431 -25.27 13.37 -10.59
CA GLU A 431 -26.20 12.23 -10.47
C GLU A 431 -26.14 11.58 -9.09
N TRP A 432 -24.99 11.57 -8.43
CA TRP A 432 -24.86 11.13 -7.04
C TRP A 432 -25.50 12.14 -6.09
N GLU A 433 -25.26 13.43 -6.34
CA GLU A 433 -25.84 14.51 -5.54
C GLU A 433 -27.36 14.52 -5.58
N LYS A 434 -27.96 14.48 -6.77
CA LYS A 434 -29.42 14.40 -6.95
C LYS A 434 -30.01 13.17 -6.26
N ARG A 435 -29.31 12.02 -6.31
CA ARG A 435 -29.77 10.78 -5.66
C ARG A 435 -29.95 10.96 -4.16
N TYR A 436 -29.07 11.70 -3.51
CA TYR A 436 -29.10 11.93 -2.06
C TYR A 436 -29.70 13.30 -1.68
N GLY A 437 -30.29 14.01 -2.64
CA GLY A 437 -31.01 15.26 -2.42
C GLY A 437 -30.10 16.45 -2.11
N PHE A 438 -28.89 16.47 -2.66
CA PHE A 438 -28.03 17.65 -2.73
C PHE A 438 -28.33 18.48 -3.99
N ASP A 439 -27.94 19.76 -3.99
CA ASP A 439 -28.04 20.64 -5.15
C ASP A 439 -26.72 20.61 -5.94
N PRO A 440 -26.69 20.13 -7.19
CA PRO A 440 -25.46 20.04 -7.98
C PRO A 440 -24.76 21.35 -8.36
N HIS A 441 -25.26 22.48 -7.85
CA HIS A 441 -24.66 23.80 -8.04
C HIS A 441 -24.22 24.42 -6.70
N ASP A 442 -24.17 23.62 -5.62
CA ASP A 442 -23.79 24.04 -4.26
C ASP A 442 -22.69 23.16 -3.63
N ALA A 443 -21.44 23.51 -3.95
CA ALA A 443 -20.23 22.87 -3.43
C ALA A 443 -20.07 22.96 -1.90
N ALA A 444 -20.91 23.76 -1.21
CA ALA A 444 -20.84 23.89 0.24
C ALA A 444 -21.19 22.58 0.96
N ASN A 445 -21.84 21.62 0.28
CA ASN A 445 -22.26 20.36 0.90
C ASN A 445 -21.17 19.30 0.89
N THR A 446 -20.20 19.33 -0.03
CA THR A 446 -19.10 18.35 -0.12
C THR A 446 -18.41 18.09 1.23
N SER A 447 -18.09 19.16 1.95
CA SER A 447 -17.37 19.09 3.24
C SER A 447 -18.27 18.94 4.46
N LYS A 448 -19.60 18.89 4.29
CA LYS A 448 -20.51 18.65 5.40
C LYS A 448 -20.66 17.15 5.64
N ASP A 449 -21.12 16.84 6.83
CA ASP A 449 -21.53 15.50 7.25
C ASP A 449 -23.05 15.58 7.49
N LYS A 450 -23.83 14.98 6.59
CA LYS A 450 -25.28 15.19 6.55
C LYS A 450 -26.03 14.35 7.58
N ASP A 451 -25.55 13.17 7.89
CA ASP A 451 -26.15 12.24 8.87
C ASP A 451 -25.43 12.24 10.23
N ASN A 452 -24.30 12.95 10.35
CA ASN A 452 -23.48 13.14 11.55
C ASN A 452 -22.79 11.85 12.03
N ASP A 453 -22.40 10.98 11.11
CA ASP A 453 -21.70 9.73 11.40
C ASP A 453 -20.16 9.86 11.44
N GLY A 454 -19.67 11.04 11.03
CA GLY A 454 -18.28 11.46 11.09
C GLY A 454 -17.58 11.52 9.72
N TYR A 455 -18.15 10.94 8.66
CA TYR A 455 -17.64 11.09 7.30
C TYR A 455 -18.28 12.29 6.59
N THR A 456 -17.46 13.02 5.82
CA THR A 456 -17.99 14.07 4.94
C THR A 456 -18.73 13.47 3.74
N ASN A 457 -19.65 14.21 3.13
CA ASN A 457 -20.40 13.75 1.96
C ASN A 457 -19.48 13.32 0.79
N ILE A 458 -18.33 13.98 0.61
CA ILE A 458 -17.32 13.53 -0.35
C ILE A 458 -16.72 12.18 0.05
N GLU A 459 -16.43 11.95 1.33
CA GLU A 459 -15.94 10.63 1.80
C GLU A 459 -17.00 9.55 1.63
N GLU A 460 -18.27 9.86 1.87
CA GLU A 460 -19.39 8.96 1.61
C GLU A 460 -19.46 8.56 0.12
N TYR A 461 -19.33 9.55 -0.78
CA TYR A 461 -19.20 9.29 -2.23
C TYR A 461 -18.00 8.40 -2.55
N LEU A 462 -16.82 8.71 -2.00
CA LEU A 462 -15.58 7.97 -2.27
C LEU A 462 -15.63 6.51 -1.82
N ASN A 463 -16.47 6.19 -0.83
CA ASN A 463 -16.60 4.86 -0.25
C ASN A 463 -17.90 4.17 -0.66
N GLY A 464 -18.79 4.82 -1.41
CA GLY A 464 -20.04 4.22 -1.84
C GLY A 464 -21.04 3.99 -0.70
N THR A 465 -20.89 4.73 0.40
CA THR A 465 -21.81 4.70 1.55
C THR A 465 -22.96 5.71 1.36
N ASN A 466 -23.90 5.73 2.32
CA ASN A 466 -25.14 6.49 2.21
C ASN A 466 -25.08 7.73 3.11
N PRO A 467 -24.93 8.95 2.56
CA PRO A 467 -24.77 10.20 3.32
C PRO A 467 -26.07 10.68 4.00
N THR A 468 -27.06 9.81 4.15
CA THR A 468 -28.35 10.11 4.80
C THR A 468 -28.69 9.10 5.89
N GLU A 469 -27.78 8.18 6.19
CA GLU A 469 -27.98 7.07 7.10
C GLU A 469 -26.82 6.99 8.07
N PHE A 470 -27.08 7.40 9.31
CA PHE A 470 -26.08 7.36 10.36
C PHE A 470 -25.57 5.94 10.64
N ILE A 471 -24.25 5.74 10.53
CA ILE A 471 -23.56 4.51 10.92
C ILE A 471 -22.56 4.80 12.05
N ASP A 472 -22.68 4.10 13.18
CA ASP A 472 -21.73 4.26 14.28
C ASP A 472 -20.40 3.54 13.98
N TYR A 473 -19.47 4.22 13.32
CA TYR A 473 -18.16 3.66 12.95
C TYR A 473 -17.20 3.48 14.14
N THR A 474 -17.58 3.86 15.36
CA THR A 474 -16.83 3.50 16.57
C THR A 474 -16.99 2.01 16.92
N ARG A 475 -17.99 1.36 16.33
CA ARG A 475 -18.26 -0.07 16.46
C ARG A 475 -17.53 -0.85 15.36
N PRO A 476 -16.57 -1.73 15.69
CA PRO A 476 -15.78 -2.46 14.70
C PRO A 476 -16.61 -3.25 13.68
N GLU A 477 -17.77 -3.76 14.06
CA GLU A 477 -18.69 -4.50 13.17
C GLU A 477 -19.27 -3.66 12.03
N ASN A 478 -19.21 -2.33 12.13
CA ASN A 478 -19.65 -1.41 11.08
C ASN A 478 -18.51 -1.01 10.12
N ASN A 479 -17.26 -1.34 10.44
CA ASN A 479 -16.10 -1.01 9.62
C ASN A 479 -15.92 -2.01 8.46
N MET A 480 -16.83 -1.94 7.49
CA MET A 480 -16.85 -2.86 6.35
C MET A 480 -16.50 -2.11 5.07
N ASN A 481 -15.70 -2.74 4.19
CA ASN A 481 -15.50 -2.20 2.85
C ASN A 481 -16.81 -2.32 2.05
N THR A 482 -17.22 -1.22 1.42
CA THR A 482 -18.49 -1.06 0.68
C THR A 482 -18.30 -0.89 -0.83
N LEU A 483 -17.04 -0.84 -1.30
CA LEU A 483 -16.66 -0.68 -2.71
C LEU A 483 -16.50 -2.00 -3.47
#